data_AF-A0A815UMR1-F1
#
_entry.id   AF-A0A815UMR1-F1
#
_cell.length_a   1.000
_cell.length_b   1.000
_cell.length_c   1.000
_cell.angle_alpha   90.00
_cell.angle_beta   90.00
_cell.angle_gamma   90.00
#
_symmetry.space_group_name_H-M   'P 1'
#
loop_
_entity.id
_entity.type
_entity.pdbx_description
1 polymer ?
#
loop_
_entity_poly.entity_id
_entity_poly.type
_entity_poly.pdbx_seq_one_letter_code
_entity_poly.pdbx_strand_id
1 'polypeptide(L)'
;QVIVFVILNIPGALFSLYTFITRTNIKTIDHLAIDSFLNTIVINLAHTHCALTFYLYTLTSKEFRKQCLLTICYIQRQFIIRFQ
;
A
#
# COMPACT_ATOMS: atom_id res chain seq x y z
N GLN A 1 7.92 -10.42 6.83
CA GLN A 1 7.38 -9.96 5.53
C GLN A 1 6.02 -10.57 5.25
N VAL A 2 5.86 -11.90 5.28
CA VAL A 2 4.57 -12.59 5.02
C VAL A 2 3.43 -12.11 5.92
N ILE A 3 3.66 -11.99 7.24
CA ILE A 3 2.62 -11.54 8.20
C ILE A 3 2.11 -10.13 7.88
N VAL A 4 3.02 -9.21 7.53
CA VAL A 4 2.69 -7.83 7.18
C VAL A 4 1.89 -7.78 5.88
N PHE A 5 2.26 -8.59 4.89
CA PHE A 5 1.51 -8.72 3.65
C PHE A 5 0.08 -9.25 3.88
N VAL A 6 -0.07 -10.26 4.74
CA VAL A 6 -1.36 -10.88 5.07
C VAL A 6 -2.28 -9.89 5.80
N ILE A 7 -1.79 -9.19 6.82
CA ILE A 7 -2.56 -8.22 7.60
C ILE A 7 -3.03 -7.04 6.71
N LEU A 8 -2.20 -6.62 5.76
CA LEU A 8 -2.47 -5.44 4.96
C LEU A 8 -3.36 -5.70 3.73
N ASN A 9 -3.31 -6.90 3.15
CA ASN A 9 -4.06 -7.22 1.93
C ASN A 9 -5.40 -7.94 2.19
N ILE A 10 -5.52 -8.72 3.27
CA ILE A 10 -6.76 -9.45 3.58
C ILE A 10 -7.98 -8.50 3.74
N PRO A 11 -7.88 -7.37 4.47
CA PRO A 11 -9.03 -6.49 4.66
C PRO A 11 -9.59 -5.94 3.35
N GLY A 12 -8.71 -5.59 2.40
CA GLY A 12 -9.12 -5.12 1.07
C GLY A 12 -9.82 -6.20 0.25
N ALA A 13 -9.30 -7.43 0.25
CA ALA A 13 -9.91 -8.55 -0.47
C ALA A 13 -11.29 -8.91 0.10
N LEU A 14 -11.42 -8.95 1.43
CA LEU A 14 -12.70 -9.23 2.10
C LEU A 14 -13.71 -8.12 1.84
N PHE A 15 -13.31 -6.85 1.90
CA PHE A 15 -14.19 -5.72 1.60
C PHE A 15 -14.67 -5.72 0.14
N SER A 16 -13.79 -6.05 -0.81
CA SER A 16 -14.15 -6.19 -2.23
C SER A 16 -15.15 -7.32 -2.48
N LEU A 17 -14.96 -8.48 -1.84
CA LEU A 17 -15.92 -9.58 -1.90
C LEU A 17 -17.29 -9.21 -1.30
N TYR A 18 -17.27 -8.58 -0.12
CA TYR A 18 -18.49 -8.13 0.54
C TYR A 18 -19.27 -7.10 -0.30
N THR A 19 -18.58 -6.11 -0.88
CA THR A 19 -19.21 -5.12 -1.76
C THR A 19 -19.74 -5.73 -3.05
N PHE A 20 -19.07 -6.74 -3.60
CA PHE A 20 -19.55 -7.48 -4.76
C PHE A 20 -20.86 -8.24 -4.45
N ILE A 21 -20.91 -8.98 -3.34
CA ILE A 21 -22.08 -9.76 -2.93
C ILE A 21 -23.27 -8.85 -2.60
N THR A 22 -23.02 -7.71 -1.94
CA THR A 22 -24.07 -6.80 -1.48
C THR A 22 -24.46 -5.73 -2.50
N ARG A 23 -23.92 -5.78 -3.73
CA ARG A 23 -24.10 -4.74 -4.75
C ARG A 23 -25.56 -4.53 -5.14
N THR A 24 -26.37 -5.59 -5.12
CA THR A 24 -27.78 -5.56 -5.49
C THR A 24 -28.72 -5.31 -4.30
N ASN A 25 -28.18 -5.25 -3.08
CA ASN A 25 -29.00 -5.05 -1.88
C ASN A 25 -29.24 -3.57 -1.64
N ILE A 26 -30.49 -3.22 -1.29
CA ILE A 26 -30.81 -1.87 -0.80
C ILE A 26 -30.19 -1.72 0.58
N LYS A 27 -29.17 -0.87 0.70
CA LYS A 27 -28.46 -0.62 1.96
C LYS A 27 -29.19 0.47 2.75
N THR A 28 -29.34 0.25 4.05
CA THR A 28 -29.77 1.31 4.98
C THR A 28 -28.67 2.36 5.12
N ILE A 29 -29.04 3.54 5.64
CA ILE A 29 -28.09 4.64 5.87
C ILE A 29 -26.93 4.19 6.79
N ASP A 30 -27.24 3.40 7.83
CA ASP A 30 -26.24 2.85 8.75
C ASP A 30 -25.27 1.90 8.04
N HIS A 31 -25.76 1.05 7.14
CA HIS A 31 -24.91 0.17 6.34
C HIS A 31 -23.97 0.95 5.41
N LEU A 32 -24.45 2.04 4.81
CA LEU A 32 -23.61 2.90 3.98
C LEU A 32 -22.52 3.61 4.79
N ALA A 33 -22.82 4.02 6.03
CA ALA A 33 -21.83 4.62 6.92
C ALA A 33 -20.73 3.61 7.31
N ILE A 34 -21.10 2.37 7.61
CA ILE A 34 -20.15 1.28 7.92
C ILE A 34 -19.28 0.97 6.70
N ASP A 35 -19.87 0.88 5.51
CA ASP A 35 -19.15 0.61 4.27
C ASP A 35 -18.13 1.71 3.96
N SER A 36 -18.51 2.98 4.17
CA SER A 36 -17.61 4.13 4.02
C SER A 36 -16.43 4.04 4.99
N PHE A 37 -16.69 3.74 6.27
CA PHE A 37 -15.66 3.58 7.29
C PHE A 37 -14.68 2.44 6.94
N LEU A 38 -15.19 1.28 6.53
CA LEU A 38 -14.37 0.15 6.09
C LEU A 38 -13.55 0.50 4.83
N ASN A 39 -14.12 1.23 3.88
CA ASN A 39 -13.41 1.69 2.70
C ASN A 39 -12.25 2.63 3.06
N THR A 40 -12.46 3.57 3.98
CA THR A 40 -11.38 4.44 4.48
C THR A 40 -10.25 3.65 5.12
N ILE A 41 -10.58 2.64 5.93
CA ILE A 41 -9.59 1.73 6.54
C ILE A 41 -8.78 1.02 5.44
N VAL A 42 -9.45 0.42 4.46
CA VAL A 42 -8.78 -0.31 3.36
C VAL A 42 -7.84 0.60 2.57
N ILE A 43 -8.27 1.82 2.24
CA ILE A 43 -7.43 2.80 1.53
C ILE A 43 -6.19 3.15 2.34
N ASN A 44 -6.34 3.39 3.65
CA ASN A 44 -5.22 3.70 4.53
C ASN A 44 -4.26 2.52 4.69
N LEU A 45 -4.77 1.29 4.78
CA LEU A 45 -3.92 0.08 4.81
C LEU A 45 -3.15 -0.10 3.50
N ALA A 46 -3.78 0.15 2.35
CA ALA A 46 -3.11 0.05 1.05
C ALA A 46 -1.94 1.05 0.92
N HIS A 47 -2.13 2.30 1.39
CA HIS A 47 -1.06 3.31 1.37
C HIS A 47 0.07 2.96 2.32
N THR A 48 -0.26 2.52 3.53
CA THR A 48 0.74 2.13 4.54
C THR A 48 1.50 0.87 4.12
N HIS A 49 0.90 -0.04 3.35
CA HIS A 49 1.56 -1.24 2.84
C HIS A 49 2.76 -0.95 1.96
N CYS A 50 2.66 0.01 1.05
CA CYS A 50 3.79 0.40 0.20
C CYS A 50 4.96 0.91 1.03
N ALA A 51 4.70 1.80 2.00
CA ALA A 51 5.72 2.33 2.90
C ALA A 51 6.34 1.22 3.77
N LEU A 52 5.53 0.39 4.41
CA LEU A 52 5.98 -0.71 5.26
C LEU A 52 6.82 -1.74 4.50
N THR A 53 6.42 -2.08 3.28
CA THR A 53 7.15 -3.02 2.43
C THR A 53 8.53 -2.46 2.07
N PHE A 54 8.59 -1.18 1.69
CA PHE A 54 9.86 -0.50 1.42
C PHE A 54 10.77 -0.46 2.66
N TYR A 55 10.23 -0.09 3.83
CA TYR A 55 10.98 -0.11 5.08
C TYR A 55 11.49 -1.51 5.44
N LEU A 56 10.64 -2.52 5.30
CA LEU A 56 11.01 -3.91 5.54
C LEU A 56 12.18 -4.33 4.66
N TYR A 57 12.14 -4.08 3.36
CA TYR A 57 13.24 -4.43 2.45
C TYR A 57 14.52 -3.63 2.76
N THR A 58 14.38 -2.36 3.14
CA THR A 58 15.52 -1.53 3.54
C THR A 58 16.20 -2.09 4.79
N LEU A 59 15.44 -2.58 5.76
CA LEU A 59 15.99 -3.11 7.01
C LEU A 59 16.53 -4.53 6.86
N THR A 60 15.84 -5.41 6.12
CA THR A 60 16.20 -6.84 6.06
C THR A 60 17.21 -7.17 4.96
N SER A 61 17.21 -6.45 3.84
CA SER A 61 18.04 -6.79 2.68
C SER A 61 19.23 -5.83 2.53
N LYS A 62 20.44 -6.38 2.58
CA LYS A 62 21.67 -5.63 2.24
C LYS A 62 21.73 -5.30 0.75
N GLU A 63 21.28 -6.21 -0.11
CA GLU A 63 21.30 -6.03 -1.55
C GLU A 63 20.32 -4.93 -1.99
N PHE A 64 19.14 -4.88 -1.38
CA PHE A 64 18.16 -3.82 -1.64
C PHE A 64 18.73 -2.43 -1.29
N ARG A 65 19.41 -2.29 -0.14
CA ARG A 65 20.07 -1.04 0.25
C ARG A 65 21.13 -0.60 -0.75
N LYS A 66 21.94 -1.54 -1.25
CA LYS A 66 22.97 -1.26 -2.25
C LYS A 66 22.35 -0.74 -3.55
N GLN A 67 21.29 -1.39 -4.03
CA GLN A 67 20.57 -0.95 -5.23
C GLN A 67 19.92 0.42 -5.05
N CYS A 68 19.26 0.67 -3.91
CA CYS A 68 18.71 2.00 -3.59
C CYS A 68 19.78 3.10 -3.63
N LEU A 69 20.95 2.87 -3.04
CA LEU A 69 22.04 3.84 -3.03
C LEU A 69 22.55 4.13 -4.45
N LEU A 70 22.70 3.09 -5.28
CA LEU A 70 23.07 3.26 -6.69
C LEU A 70 22.02 4.06 -7.47
N THR A 71 20.73 3.81 -7.25
CA THR A 71 19.65 4.57 -7.91
C THR A 71 19.67 6.04 -7.50
N ILE A 72 19.87 6.35 -6.21
CA ILE A 72 19.97 7.73 -5.72
C ILE A 72 21.18 8.44 -6.33
N CYS A 73 22.35 7.81 -6.34
CA CYS A 73 23.55 8.38 -6.96
C CYS A 73 23.36 8.62 -8.47
N TYR A 74 22.69 7.71 -9.18
CA TYR A 74 22.37 7.88 -10.59
C TYR A 74 21.46 9.08 -10.84
N ILE A 75 20.39 9.23 -10.04
CA ILE A 75 19.46 10.37 -10.14
C ILE A 75 20.19 11.68 -9.86
N GLN A 76 21.01 11.75 -8.81
CA GLN A 76 21.80 12.95 -8.51
C GLN A 76 22.74 13.32 -9.66
N ARG A 77 23.40 12.34 -10.27
CA ARG A 77 24.28 12.57 -11.41
C ARG A 77 23.53 13.07 -12.64
N GLN A 78 22.36 12.51 -12.94
CA GLN A 78 21.47 12.97 -14.02
C GLN A 78 20.98 14.41 -13.78
N PHE A 79 20.68 14.75 -12.52
CA PHE A 79 20.24 16.09 -12.15
C PHE A 79 21.35 17.13 -12.35
N ILE A 80 22.58 16.82 -11.94
CA ILE A 80 23.75 17.71 -12.13
C ILE A 80 24.01 17.94 -13.63
N ILE A 81 23.94 16.90 -14.46
CA ILE A 81 24.19 17.01 -15.91
C ILE A 81 23.09 17.82 -16.62
N ARG A 82 21.84 17.77 -16.16
CA ARG A 82 20.73 18.54 -16.77
C ARG A 82 20.71 20.03 -16.41
N PHE A 83 21.46 20.44 -15.40
CA PHE A 83 21.50 21.82 -14.90
C PHE A 83 22.89 22.49 -15.04
N GLN A 84 23.82 21.84 -15.76
CA GLN A 84 25.02 22.46 -16.33
C GLN A 84 24.79 22.82 -17.80
#